data_AF-A0A4P9WG50-F1
#
_entry.id   AF-A0A4P9WG50-F1
#
_cell.length_a   1.000
_cell.length_b   1.000
_cell.length_c   1.000
_cell.angle_alpha   90.00
_cell.angle_beta   90.00
_cell.angle_gamma   90.00
#
_symmetry.space_group_name_H-M   'P 1'
#
loop_
_entity.id
_entity.type
_entity.pdbx_description
1 polymer ?
#
loop_
_entity_poly.entity_id
_entity_poly.type
_entity_poly.pdbx_seq_one_letter_code
_entity_poly.pdbx_strand_id
1 'polypeptide(L)'
;WVPGFATHYGPFPSYPPGNDAGYQPLNVGVGCSNGDPGGDPRFNQILANGTYNNPLDPSCVWPKTPTVAVSAAAWQNTDICYQTLKIRPKGNPSGELVAHVVDWCPASGCLWPQNQLTTNVDLYGEVTWLALGGDNQGAMGQVPVEIQWPAGL
;
A
#
# COMPACT_ATOMS: atom_id res chain seq x y z
N TRP A 1 -8.33 16.31 -3.26
CA TRP A 1 -9.04 15.29 -2.47
C TRP A 1 -10.13 14.68 -3.32
N VAL A 2 -10.01 13.40 -3.61
CA VAL A 2 -10.93 12.60 -4.41
C VAL A 2 -11.50 11.51 -3.48
N PRO A 3 -12.82 11.38 -3.34
CA PRO A 3 -13.41 10.31 -2.54
C PRO A 3 -13.08 8.92 -3.12
N GLY A 4 -12.81 7.95 -2.26
CA GLY A 4 -12.53 6.58 -2.65
C GLY A 4 -12.64 5.62 -1.48
N PHE A 5 -12.15 4.40 -1.69
CA PHE A 5 -12.04 3.37 -0.66
C PHE A 5 -10.60 2.89 -0.54
N ALA A 6 -10.21 2.61 0.70
CA ALA A 6 -9.00 1.88 1.00
C ALA A 6 -9.38 0.44 1.38
N THR A 7 -8.73 -0.54 0.77
CA THR A 7 -8.71 -1.93 1.28
C THR A 7 -7.38 -2.16 2.00
N HIS A 8 -7.12 -3.39 2.45
CA HIS A 8 -5.83 -3.74 3.03
C HIS A 8 -5.26 -5.04 2.46
N TYR A 9 -3.93 -5.12 2.47
CA TYR A 9 -3.14 -6.31 2.16
C TYR A 9 -1.85 -6.33 2.98
N GLY A 10 -1.08 -7.40 2.86
CA GLY A 10 0.11 -7.60 3.67
C GLY A 10 -0.26 -8.05 5.09
N PRO A 11 0.68 -7.99 6.04
CA PRO A 11 0.49 -8.53 7.39
C PRO A 11 -0.69 -7.86 8.09
N PHE A 12 -1.78 -8.61 8.19
CA PHE A 12 -3.01 -8.21 8.87
C PHE A 12 -3.73 -9.43 9.48
N PRO A 13 -4.00 -9.45 10.81
CA PRO A 13 -3.48 -8.53 11.83
C PRO A 13 -1.93 -8.62 11.95
N SER A 14 -1.30 -7.87 12.85
CA SER A 14 0.16 -7.77 13.11
C SER A 14 0.91 -9.11 13.25
N TYR A 15 0.18 -10.22 13.27
CA TYR A 15 0.67 -11.58 13.04
C TYR A 15 0.09 -12.10 11.73
N PRO A 16 0.86 -12.11 10.63
CA PRO A 16 0.39 -12.67 9.38
C PRO A 16 0.07 -14.17 9.56
N PRO A 17 -0.98 -14.68 8.91
CA PRO A 17 -1.07 -16.11 8.65
C PRO A 17 0.17 -16.55 7.85
N GLY A 18 0.60 -17.80 8.02
CA GLY A 18 1.89 -18.34 7.53
C GLY A 18 2.13 -18.34 6.01
N ASN A 19 1.32 -17.61 5.25
CA ASN A 19 1.34 -17.50 3.80
C ASN A 19 1.56 -16.07 3.28
N ASP A 20 1.58 -15.03 4.12
CA ASP A 20 1.90 -13.66 3.67
C ASP A 20 3.39 -13.36 3.90
N ALA A 21 4.15 -13.42 2.80
CA ALA A 21 5.59 -13.21 2.84
C ALA A 21 5.93 -11.74 3.15
N GLY A 22 5.09 -10.77 2.79
CA GLY A 22 5.51 -9.37 2.69
C GLY A 22 6.50 -9.14 1.54
N TYR A 23 7.19 -7.99 1.53
CA TYR A 23 8.08 -7.65 0.41
C TYR A 23 9.42 -8.39 0.49
N GLN A 24 9.87 -9.03 -0.60
CA GLN A 24 11.21 -9.60 -0.68
C GLN A 24 12.23 -8.57 -1.23
N PRO A 25 13.42 -8.40 -0.62
CA PRO A 25 14.45 -7.44 -1.05
C PRO A 25 15.08 -7.74 -2.41
N LEU A 26 15.12 -9.02 -2.80
CA LEU A 26 15.76 -9.51 -4.04
C LEU A 26 14.78 -10.12 -5.04
N ASN A 27 13.53 -10.33 -4.63
CA ASN A 27 12.44 -10.77 -5.49
C ASN A 27 11.37 -9.68 -5.44
N VAL A 28 11.11 -9.02 -6.57
CA VAL A 28 9.79 -8.84 -7.18
C VAL A 28 8.52 -8.92 -6.28
N GLY A 29 8.53 -8.33 -5.08
CA GLY A 29 7.35 -8.21 -4.20
C GLY A 29 6.72 -6.82 -4.26
N VAL A 30 7.42 -5.88 -4.90
CA VAL A 30 7.05 -4.49 -5.06
C VAL A 30 6.74 -4.33 -6.55
N GLY A 31 5.48 -4.12 -6.93
CA GLY A 31 5.08 -3.91 -8.32
C GLY A 31 5.86 -2.78 -9.01
N CYS A 32 6.42 -1.82 -8.27
CA CYS A 32 7.28 -0.76 -8.77
C CYS A 32 8.76 -1.14 -8.96
N SER A 33 9.17 -2.34 -8.53
CA SER A 33 10.55 -2.80 -8.68
C SER A 33 10.90 -2.99 -10.16
N ASN A 34 12.10 -2.58 -10.54
CA ASN A 34 12.65 -2.78 -11.87
C ASN A 34 13.38 -4.15 -12.03
N GLY A 35 13.41 -4.97 -10.98
CA GLY A 35 14.02 -6.31 -11.00
C GLY A 35 15.54 -6.34 -10.80
N ASP A 36 16.18 -5.21 -10.47
CA ASP A 36 17.63 -5.15 -10.28
C ASP A 36 18.09 -5.83 -8.97
N PRO A 37 19.19 -6.62 -9.00
CA PRO A 37 19.80 -7.19 -7.80
C PRO A 37 20.24 -6.10 -6.82
N GLY A 38 19.84 -6.21 -5.55
CA GLY A 38 20.10 -5.20 -4.51
C GLY A 38 18.92 -4.27 -4.19
N GLY A 39 17.83 -4.39 -4.94
CA GLY A 39 16.58 -3.66 -4.72
C GLY A 39 16.59 -2.25 -5.32
N ASP A 40 15.41 -1.67 -5.56
CA ASP A 40 15.26 -0.31 -6.09
C ASP A 40 15.73 0.72 -5.04
N PRO A 41 16.64 1.66 -5.37
CA PRO A 41 17.12 2.67 -4.43
C PRO A 41 16.00 3.51 -3.78
N ARG A 42 14.90 3.76 -4.49
CA ARG A 42 13.74 4.50 -3.97
C ARG A 42 12.98 3.68 -2.94
N PHE A 43 12.86 2.36 -3.15
CA PHE A 43 12.29 1.47 -2.15
C PHE A 43 13.21 1.37 -0.91
N ASN A 44 14.52 1.24 -1.13
CA ASN A 44 15.50 1.22 -0.05
C ASN A 44 15.45 2.49 0.82
N GLN A 45 15.18 3.65 0.23
CA GLN A 45 14.94 4.90 0.99
C GLN A 45 13.69 4.81 1.88
N ILE A 46 12.60 4.18 1.40
CA ILE A 46 11.39 3.95 2.21
C ILE A 46 11.71 3.00 3.38
N LEU A 47 12.47 1.93 3.14
CA LEU A 47 12.88 0.96 4.15
C LEU A 47 13.85 1.55 5.19
N ALA A 48 14.65 2.55 4.84
CA ALA A 48 15.58 3.21 5.75
C ALA A 48 14.86 3.93 6.92
N ASN A 49 13.58 4.24 6.78
CA ASN A 49 12.74 4.77 7.86
C ASN A 49 12.32 3.68 8.88
N GLY A 50 12.74 2.44 8.65
CA GLY A 50 12.57 1.31 9.55
C GLY A 50 11.55 0.30 9.06
N THR A 51 11.72 -0.93 9.53
CA THR A 51 10.86 -2.07 9.23
C THR A 51 10.36 -2.74 10.52
N TYR A 52 9.25 -3.45 10.42
CA TYR A 52 8.86 -4.46 11.40
C TYR A 52 9.60 -5.76 11.09
N ASN A 53 9.96 -6.51 12.13
CA ASN A 53 10.52 -7.85 11.96
C ASN A 53 9.42 -8.79 11.45
N ASN A 54 9.70 -9.54 10.38
CA ASN A 54 8.88 -10.69 10.00
C ASN A 54 9.40 -11.93 10.72
N PRO A 55 8.67 -12.47 11.73
CA PRO A 55 9.14 -13.66 12.47
C PRO A 55 9.05 -14.96 11.65
N LEU A 56 8.34 -14.96 10.51
CA LEU A 56 8.09 -16.14 9.70
C LEU A 56 9.06 -16.28 8.53
N ASP A 57 9.43 -15.17 7.90
CA ASP A 57 10.43 -15.12 6.84
C ASP A 57 11.36 -13.90 7.05
N PRO A 58 12.57 -14.09 7.61
CA PRO A 58 13.50 -13.00 7.87
C PRO A 58 14.08 -12.38 6.59
N SER A 59 13.87 -13.02 5.43
CA SER A 59 14.24 -12.43 4.14
C SER A 59 13.27 -11.34 3.72
N CYS A 60 12.04 -11.30 4.25
CA CYS A 60 11.05 -10.32 3.87
C CYS A 60 11.05 -9.09 4.78
N VAL A 61 10.62 -7.94 4.24
CA VAL A 61 10.61 -6.64 4.91
C VAL A 61 9.22 -6.05 4.95
N TRP A 62 8.85 -5.50 6.11
CA TRP A 62 7.59 -4.80 6.32
C TRP A 62 7.87 -3.34 6.67
N PRO A 63 7.69 -2.40 5.73
CA PRO A 63 7.96 -0.99 5.97
C PRO A 63 7.12 -0.45 7.13
N LYS A 64 7.73 0.36 8.01
CA LYS A 64 6.99 1.19 8.98
C LYS A 64 6.36 2.41 8.33
N THR A 65 6.97 2.87 7.24
CA THR A 65 6.41 3.94 6.42
C THR A 65 5.17 3.41 5.70
N PRO A 66 4.04 4.14 5.68
CA PRO A 66 2.87 3.72 4.93
C PRO A 66 3.18 3.48 3.46
N THR A 67 2.80 2.32 2.95
CA THR A 67 2.88 1.97 1.52
C THR A 67 1.54 1.49 1.01
N VAL A 68 1.31 1.67 -0.29
CA VAL A 68 0.05 1.28 -0.94
C VAL A 68 0.29 0.59 -2.28
N ALA A 69 -0.68 -0.25 -2.66
CA ALA A 69 -0.88 -0.67 -4.03
C ALA A 69 -1.97 0.16 -4.70
N VAL A 70 -1.84 0.39 -6.00
CA VAL A 70 -2.85 1.09 -6.82
C VAL A 70 -3.28 0.19 -7.98
N SER A 71 -4.48 0.42 -8.54
CA SER A 71 -4.95 -0.41 -9.65
C SER A 71 -4.13 -0.21 -10.94
N ALA A 72 -4.26 -1.16 -11.86
CA ALA A 72 -3.74 -1.03 -13.21
C ALA A 72 -4.23 0.23 -13.96
N ALA A 73 -5.42 0.76 -13.63
CA ALA A 73 -5.94 1.98 -14.26
C ALA A 73 -5.22 3.24 -13.76
N ALA A 74 -4.88 3.31 -12.46
CA ALA A 74 -4.02 4.34 -11.91
C ALA A 74 -2.54 4.15 -12.33
N TRP A 75 -2.19 2.93 -12.71
CA TRP A 75 -0.85 2.53 -13.17
C TRP A 75 -0.55 2.85 -14.64
N GLN A 76 -1.51 3.36 -15.42
CA GLN A 76 -1.42 3.44 -16.89
C GLN A 76 -0.27 4.29 -17.50
N ASN A 77 0.72 4.73 -16.72
CA ASN A 77 1.97 5.29 -17.24
C ASN A 77 3.24 5.00 -16.40
N THR A 78 3.27 4.07 -15.44
CA THR A 78 4.43 3.82 -14.51
C THR A 78 4.96 5.03 -13.71
N ASP A 79 4.56 6.26 -14.04
CA ASP A 79 5.00 7.53 -13.44
C ASP A 79 4.54 7.68 -11.99
N ILE A 80 3.56 6.88 -11.56
CA ILE A 80 3.06 6.85 -10.19
C ILE A 80 3.99 6.10 -9.24
N CYS A 81 4.93 5.30 -9.75
CA CYS A 81 5.80 4.51 -8.90
C CYS A 81 6.69 5.33 -7.97
N TYR A 82 6.69 4.94 -6.70
CA TYR A 82 7.37 5.61 -5.59
C TYR A 82 6.89 7.04 -5.28
N GLN A 83 5.89 7.53 -6.02
CA GLN A 83 5.22 8.79 -5.69
C GLN A 83 4.45 8.66 -4.38
N THR A 84 4.21 9.79 -3.73
CA THR A 84 3.44 9.85 -2.49
C THR A 84 2.00 10.25 -2.75
N LEU A 85 1.06 9.55 -2.11
CA LEU A 85 -0.33 9.95 -1.96
C LEU A 85 -0.53 10.56 -0.58
N LYS A 86 -1.40 11.57 -0.46
CA LYS A 86 -1.99 11.91 0.84
C LYS A 86 -3.33 11.24 0.97
N ILE A 87 -3.55 10.55 2.08
CA ILE A 87 -4.78 9.79 2.32
C ILE A 87 -5.30 10.19 3.69
N ARG A 88 -6.60 10.41 3.80
CA ARG A 88 -7.26 10.69 5.08
C ARG A 88 -8.61 9.99 5.16
N PRO A 89 -9.12 9.69 6.37
CA PRO A 89 -10.48 9.18 6.51
C PRO A 89 -11.48 10.21 5.98
N LYS A 90 -12.53 9.74 5.31
CA LYS A 90 -13.54 10.63 4.74
C LYS A 90 -14.18 11.50 5.84
N GLY A 91 -14.12 12.82 5.66
CA GLY A 91 -14.66 13.78 6.62
C GLY A 91 -13.80 14.01 7.87
N ASN A 92 -12.59 13.45 7.96
CA ASN A 92 -11.66 13.68 9.07
C ASN A 92 -10.28 14.15 8.57
N PRO A 93 -10.07 15.47 8.40
CA PRO A 93 -8.79 16.06 7.99
C PRO A 93 -7.59 15.73 8.87
N SER A 94 -7.81 15.48 10.16
CA SER A 94 -6.73 15.26 11.14
C SER A 94 -6.09 13.88 11.06
N GLY A 95 -6.72 12.93 10.34
CA GLY A 95 -6.20 11.58 10.11
C GLY A 95 -5.36 11.45 8.84
N GLU A 96 -4.81 12.54 8.32
CA GLU A 96 -3.97 12.51 7.11
C GLU A 96 -2.69 11.69 7.35
N LEU A 97 -2.39 10.79 6.43
CA LEU A 97 -1.10 10.13 6.29
C LEU A 97 -0.55 10.31 4.87
N VAL A 98 0.77 10.19 4.75
CA VAL A 98 1.47 10.16 3.47
C VAL A 98 1.92 8.74 3.21
N ALA A 99 1.50 8.16 2.10
CA ALA A 99 1.87 6.80 1.72
C ALA A 99 2.57 6.75 0.37
N HIS A 100 3.54 5.86 0.23
CA HIS A 100 4.24 5.64 -1.03
C HIS A 100 3.55 4.58 -1.87
N VAL A 101 3.35 4.86 -3.16
CA VAL A 101 2.93 3.85 -4.13
C VAL A 101 4.13 2.97 -4.42
N VAL A 102 4.08 1.72 -3.98
CA VAL A 102 5.17 0.76 -4.18
C VAL A 102 4.70 -0.46 -4.95
N ASP A 103 3.40 -0.72 -5.00
CA ASP A 103 2.87 -1.92 -5.60
C ASP A 103 1.70 -1.63 -6.54
N TRP A 104 1.39 -2.61 -7.37
CA TRP A 104 0.23 -2.60 -8.23
C TRP A 104 -0.71 -3.70 -7.77
N CYS A 105 -1.99 -3.38 -7.62
CA CYS A 105 -3.00 -4.39 -7.37
C CYS A 105 -3.57 -4.93 -8.69
N PRO A 106 -3.34 -6.22 -9.04
CA PRO A 106 -3.88 -6.80 -10.25
C PRO A 106 -5.39 -6.91 -10.20
N ALA A 107 -6.03 -6.80 -11.37
CA ALA A 107 -7.49 -6.88 -11.51
C ALA A 107 -8.08 -8.22 -11.00
N SER A 108 -7.27 -9.26 -10.85
CA SER A 108 -7.66 -10.55 -10.27
C SER A 108 -7.60 -10.60 -8.74
N GLY A 109 -6.88 -9.67 -8.09
CA GLY A 109 -6.68 -9.62 -6.64
C GLY A 109 -7.45 -8.49 -5.95
N CYS A 110 -7.49 -7.29 -6.55
CA CYS A 110 -8.36 -6.20 -6.11
C CYS A 110 -9.67 -6.22 -6.89
N LEU A 111 -10.71 -6.77 -6.29
CA LEU A 111 -12.05 -6.91 -6.88
C LEU A 111 -12.85 -5.59 -6.90
N TRP A 112 -12.19 -4.46 -7.13
CA TRP A 112 -12.89 -3.18 -7.25
C TRP A 112 -13.65 -3.08 -8.58
N PRO A 113 -14.86 -2.49 -8.58
CA PRO A 113 -15.56 -2.16 -9.81
C PRO A 113 -14.71 -1.30 -10.75
N GLN A 114 -14.87 -1.48 -12.07
CA GLN A 114 -14.08 -0.78 -13.10
C GLN A 114 -14.03 0.74 -12.92
N ASN A 115 -15.13 1.35 -12.48
CA ASN A 115 -15.24 2.80 -12.26
C ASN A 115 -14.60 3.29 -10.95
N GLN A 116 -14.07 2.39 -10.11
CA GLN A 116 -13.39 2.72 -8.86
C GLN A 116 -11.88 2.44 -8.91
N LEU A 117 -11.38 1.84 -10.00
CA LEU A 117 -9.98 1.47 -10.14
C LEU A 117 -9.05 2.67 -9.97
N THR A 118 -9.42 3.86 -10.45
CA THR A 118 -8.57 5.07 -10.35
C THR A 118 -8.75 5.86 -9.06
N THR A 119 -9.63 5.43 -8.16
CA THR A 119 -9.97 6.18 -6.94
C THR A 119 -9.69 5.42 -5.65
N ASN A 120 -9.46 4.12 -5.75
CA ASN A 120 -9.21 3.25 -4.61
C ASN A 120 -7.71 2.91 -4.48
N VAL A 121 -7.31 2.56 -3.28
CA VAL A 121 -5.96 2.12 -2.93
C VAL A 121 -6.04 0.89 -2.05
N ASP A 122 -5.01 0.06 -2.07
CA ASP A 122 -4.85 -1.05 -1.15
C ASP A 122 -3.74 -0.70 -0.18
N LEU A 123 -4.01 -0.70 1.13
CA LEU A 123 -3.04 -0.28 2.14
C LEU A 123 -2.22 -1.47 2.61
N TYR A 124 -0.91 -1.29 2.70
CA TYR A 124 -0.06 -2.31 3.29
C TYR A 124 -0.01 -2.18 4.82
N GLY A 125 -0.36 -3.28 5.50
CA GLY A 125 -0.16 -3.48 6.93
C GLY A 125 -1.22 -2.86 7.86
N GLU A 126 -1.44 -3.53 8.99
CA GLU A 126 -2.44 -3.15 10.01
C GLU A 126 -2.28 -1.71 10.53
N VAL A 127 -1.05 -1.25 10.78
CA VAL A 127 -0.83 0.08 11.36
C VAL A 127 -1.38 1.20 10.47
N THR A 128 -1.15 1.09 9.15
CA THR A 128 -1.66 2.05 8.16
C THR A 128 -3.19 1.98 8.07
N TRP A 129 -3.74 0.76 8.10
CA TRP A 129 -5.18 0.51 8.07
C TRP A 129 -5.90 1.13 9.28
N LEU A 130 -5.39 0.88 10.49
CA LEU A 130 -5.95 1.42 11.73
C LEU A 130 -5.82 2.94 11.80
N ALA A 131 -4.73 3.52 11.29
CA ALA A 131 -4.54 4.97 11.23
C ALA A 131 -5.64 5.67 10.42
N LEU A 132 -6.26 4.98 9.45
CA LEU A 132 -7.38 5.51 8.66
C LEU A 132 -8.76 5.15 9.22
N GLY A 133 -8.82 4.50 10.38
CA GLY A 133 -10.08 4.10 11.03
C GLY A 133 -10.60 2.73 10.58
N GLY A 134 -9.73 1.89 10.03
CA GLY A 134 -10.03 0.48 9.82
C GLY A 134 -10.21 -0.28 11.14
N ASP A 135 -10.87 -1.43 11.08
CA ASP A 135 -11.05 -2.31 12.24
C ASP A 135 -9.88 -3.29 12.42
N ASN A 136 -9.67 -3.79 13.64
CA ASN A 136 -8.57 -4.73 13.94
C ASN A 136 -8.76 -6.14 13.34
N GLN A 137 -9.88 -6.39 12.64
CA GLN A 137 -10.21 -7.70 12.09
C GLN A 137 -10.31 -7.70 10.56
N GLY A 138 -10.13 -6.55 9.89
CA GLY A 138 -10.30 -6.43 8.44
C GLY A 138 -11.75 -6.74 8.00
N ALA A 139 -12.68 -6.86 8.95
CA ALA A 139 -14.03 -7.35 8.71
C ALA A 139 -14.89 -6.32 7.98
N MET A 140 -14.53 -5.03 8.10
CA MET A 140 -15.11 -3.97 7.29
C MET A 140 -14.79 -4.12 5.79
N GLY A 141 -13.71 -4.82 5.43
CA GLY A 141 -13.25 -5.05 4.05
C GLY A 141 -12.77 -3.79 3.31
N GLN A 142 -13.27 -2.61 3.67
CA GLN A 142 -12.90 -1.31 3.11
C GLN A 142 -13.15 -0.15 4.08
N VAL A 143 -12.33 0.88 3.99
CA VAL A 143 -12.47 2.16 4.71
C VAL A 143 -12.77 3.29 3.72
N PRO A 144 -13.82 4.10 3.92
CA PRO A 144 -14.04 5.29 3.11
C PRO A 144 -12.95 6.35 3.36
N VAL A 145 -12.27 6.77 2.30
CA VAL A 145 -11.15 7.72 2.36
C VAL A 145 -11.33 8.87 1.38
N GLU A 146 -10.52 9.91 1.56
CA GLU A 146 -10.26 10.94 0.57
C GLU A 146 -8.77 10.92 0.23
N ILE A 147 -8.45 10.95 -1.07
CA ILE A 147 -7.08 10.81 -1.57
C ILE A 147 -6.68 12.06 -2.34
N GLN A 148 -5.48 12.57 -2.08
CA GLN A 148 -4.81 13.51 -2.96
C GLN A 148 -3.73 12.78 -3.74
N TRP A 149 -3.99 12.60 -5.03
CA TRP A 149 -3.07 12.00 -5.98
C TRP A 149 -1.93 12.98 -6.34
N PRO A 150 -0.76 12.49 -6.78
CA PRO A 150 0.33 13.31 -7.26
C PRO A 150 -0.14 14.19 -8.42
N ALA A 151 0.42 15.39 -8.53
CA ALA A 151 0.10 16.29 -9.64
C ALA A 151 0.62 15.70 -10.96
N GLY A 152 -0.18 15.74 -12.02
CA GLY A 152 0.20 15.27 -13.36
C GLY A 152 -0.21 13.84 -13.70
N LEU A 153 -0.99 13.18 -12.84
CA LEU A 153 -1.70 11.92 -13.12
C LEU A 153 -3.17 12.16 -13.51
#